data_AF-A0A7S2WDY6-F1
#
_entry.id   AF-A0A7S2WDY6-F1
#
_cell.length_a   1.000
_cell.length_b   1.000
_cell.length_c   1.000
_cell.angle_alpha   90.00
_cell.angle_beta   90.00
_cell.angle_gamma   90.00
#
_symmetry.space_group_name_H-M   'P 1'
#
loop_
_entity.id
_entity.type
_entity.pdbx_description
1 polymer ?
#
loop_
_entity_poly.entity_id
_entity_poly.type
_entity_poly.pdbx_seq_one_letter_code
_entity_poly.pdbx_strand_id
1 'polypeptide(L)'
;AAAAPGASTGFPAQAKALVCPAATGQGVQISAAITSTGPGQIALELDISNQTQGPLQNLALQFNKNSFGLVPANASVNLPAPIMPGASAPYTVPLSATPQMLAPGEPTTSLQIAVKNMHTQAVFIFPVTFQLFALFKPSGLDTETFKAKWSGIDPAMTAASTVSPLPGAGDVPSMLSACDSKLQSVYATQALTTNTDGVQRSYYSVSTVTNATMLLELSFKAGFNGCKISVRCEQQQYAALLKAAVEALLR
;
A
#
# COMPACT_ATOMS: atom_id res chain seq x y z
N ALA A 1 -30.66 -2.85 25.77
CA ALA A 1 -29.99 -2.59 24.48
C ALA A 1 -28.49 -2.81 24.70
N ALA A 2 -27.97 -3.97 24.32
CA ALA A 2 -26.54 -4.25 24.40
C ALA A 2 -25.89 -3.77 23.11
N ALA A 3 -24.94 -2.85 23.22
CA ALA A 3 -24.13 -2.39 22.10
C ALA A 3 -23.25 -3.56 21.62
N ALA A 4 -23.37 -3.90 20.33
CA ALA A 4 -22.43 -4.80 19.69
C ALA A 4 -21.04 -4.14 19.66
N PRO A 5 -19.95 -4.88 19.92
CA PRO A 5 -18.61 -4.35 19.75
C PRO A 5 -18.39 -4.10 18.26
N GLY A 6 -18.29 -2.83 17.86
CA GLY A 6 -17.84 -2.46 16.54
C GLY A 6 -16.43 -2.99 16.35
N ALA A 7 -16.26 -3.98 15.47
CA ALA A 7 -14.96 -4.39 15.01
C ALA A 7 -14.33 -3.18 14.31
N SER A 8 -13.37 -2.52 14.96
CA SER A 8 -12.52 -1.56 14.30
C SER A 8 -11.68 -2.34 13.29
N THR A 9 -12.17 -2.46 12.05
CA THR A 9 -11.39 -2.95 10.92
C THR A 9 -10.36 -1.89 10.59
N GLY A 10 -9.26 -1.88 11.35
CA GLY A 10 -8.14 -0.99 11.12
C GLY A 10 -7.53 -1.23 9.74
N PHE A 11 -6.93 -0.18 9.18
CA PHE A 11 -6.15 -0.29 7.95
C PHE A 11 -5.10 -1.41 8.12
N PRO A 12 -4.92 -2.31 7.14
CA PRO A 12 -3.97 -3.42 7.25
C PRO A 12 -2.55 -2.90 7.51
N ALA A 13 -2.02 -3.19 8.71
CA ALA A 13 -0.71 -2.76 9.14
C ALA A 13 0.38 -3.69 8.55
N GLN A 14 1.40 -3.10 7.92
CA GLN A 14 2.59 -3.82 7.50
C GLN A 14 3.61 -3.83 8.64
N ALA A 15 4.09 -5.03 9.02
CA ALA A 15 5.18 -5.15 9.98
C ALA A 15 6.49 -4.57 9.43
N LYS A 16 7.27 -3.91 10.28
CA LYS A 16 8.62 -3.44 9.93
C LYS A 16 9.53 -4.65 9.66
N ALA A 17 10.12 -4.68 8.47
CA ALA A 17 11.11 -5.69 8.10
C ALA A 17 12.52 -5.16 8.37
N LEU A 18 13.47 -6.04 8.74
CA LEU A 18 14.88 -5.66 8.80
C LEU A 18 15.38 -5.39 7.37
N VAL A 19 15.61 -4.12 7.04
CA VAL A 19 16.00 -3.68 5.69
C VAL A 19 17.48 -3.33 5.60
N CYS A 20 18.08 -2.89 6.71
CA CYS A 20 19.51 -2.63 6.80
C CYS A 20 20.08 -3.34 8.03
N PRO A 21 20.72 -4.50 7.87
CA PRO A 21 21.51 -5.12 8.93
C PRO A 21 22.69 -4.23 9.34
N ALA A 22 23.10 -4.30 10.61
CA ALA A 22 24.22 -3.50 11.12
C ALA A 22 25.53 -3.67 10.31
N ALA A 23 25.80 -4.88 9.82
CA ALA A 23 26.99 -5.17 9.01
C ALA A 23 27.05 -4.35 7.72
N THR A 24 25.90 -4.15 7.05
CA THR A 24 25.81 -3.34 5.82
C THR A 24 25.57 -1.86 6.10
N GLY A 25 24.97 -1.55 7.25
CA GLY A 25 24.70 -0.18 7.70
C GLY A 25 25.82 0.46 8.53
N GLN A 26 27.04 -0.10 8.51
CA GLN A 26 28.20 0.42 9.24
C GLN A 26 27.92 0.61 10.74
N GLY A 27 27.26 -0.37 11.35
CA GLY A 27 26.81 -0.37 12.74
C GLY A 27 25.45 0.28 12.96
N VAL A 28 24.83 0.90 11.97
CA VAL A 28 23.42 1.35 12.06
C VAL A 28 22.52 0.25 11.51
N GLN A 29 21.64 -0.29 12.34
CA GLN A 29 20.63 -1.26 11.93
C GLN A 29 19.27 -0.58 11.77
N ILE A 30 18.54 -0.87 10.69
CA ILE A 30 17.24 -0.27 10.41
C ILE A 30 16.23 -1.35 10.05
N SER A 31 15.11 -1.35 10.77
CA SER A 31 13.88 -2.00 10.33
C SER A 31 12.89 -0.96 9.82
N ALA A 32 12.20 -1.24 8.72
CA ALA A 32 11.34 -0.26 8.07
C ALA A 32 10.04 -0.87 7.53
N ALA A 33 8.99 -0.04 7.48
CA ALA A 33 7.77 -0.28 6.73
C ALA A 33 7.22 1.03 6.18
N ILE A 34 6.56 0.99 5.02
CA ILE A 34 5.74 2.10 4.54
C ILE A 34 4.30 1.81 4.91
N THR A 35 3.66 2.76 5.56
CA THR A 35 2.30 2.61 6.08
C THR A 35 1.43 3.81 5.69
N SER A 36 0.13 3.58 5.62
CA SER A 36 -0.84 4.67 5.58
C SER A 36 -1.04 5.19 6.99
N THR A 37 -0.89 6.49 7.18
CA THR A 37 -1.20 7.20 8.45
C THR A 37 -2.57 7.88 8.38
N GLY A 38 -3.24 7.80 7.24
CA GLY A 38 -4.57 8.33 6.98
C GLY A 38 -4.88 8.35 5.48
N PRO A 39 -6.10 8.78 5.08
CA PRO A 39 -6.48 8.87 3.67
C PRO A 39 -5.52 9.76 2.88
N GLY A 40 -4.75 9.15 1.99
CA GLY A 40 -3.74 9.84 1.18
C GLY A 40 -2.52 10.37 1.96
N GLN A 41 -2.36 9.99 3.23
CA GLN A 41 -1.20 10.27 4.05
C GLN A 41 -0.38 8.99 4.22
N ILE A 42 0.91 9.08 3.93
CA ILE A 42 1.84 7.95 3.95
C ILE A 42 3.10 8.31 4.71
N ALA A 43 3.67 7.32 5.40
CA ALA A 43 4.90 7.49 6.15
C ALA A 43 5.83 6.27 6.01
N LEU A 44 7.13 6.52 6.08
CA LEU A 44 8.15 5.52 6.31
C LEU A 44 8.38 5.42 7.82
N GLU A 45 7.97 4.31 8.41
CA GLU A 45 8.16 3.99 9.82
C GLU A 45 9.48 3.25 9.99
N LEU A 46 10.37 3.79 10.81
CA LEU A 46 11.71 3.25 11.07
C LEU A 46 11.83 2.79 12.52
N ASP A 47 12.55 1.70 12.74
CA ASP A 47 13.19 1.38 14.02
C ASP A 47 14.69 1.35 13.79
N ILE A 48 15.38 2.31 14.41
CA ILE A 48 16.82 2.54 14.23
C ILE A 48 17.53 2.02 15.47
N SER A 49 18.47 1.10 15.27
CA SER A 49 19.30 0.54 16.34
C SER A 49 20.76 0.90 16.09
N ASN A 50 21.42 1.43 17.12
CA ASN A 50 22.80 1.87 17.05
C ASN A 50 23.73 0.79 17.63
N GLN A 51 24.50 0.13 16.78
CA GLN A 51 25.56 -0.81 17.13
C GLN A 51 26.97 -0.23 16.87
N THR A 52 27.07 1.08 16.62
CA THR A 52 28.35 1.77 16.55
C THR A 52 28.92 2.03 17.95
N GLN A 53 30.16 2.52 18.03
CA GLN A 53 30.81 2.88 19.29
C GLN A 53 30.44 4.29 19.81
N GLY A 54 29.81 5.12 18.98
CA GLY A 54 29.47 6.51 19.29
C GLY A 54 27.96 6.76 19.32
N PRO A 55 27.51 7.91 19.85
CA PRO A 55 26.11 8.31 19.79
C PRO A 55 25.65 8.56 18.35
N LEU A 56 24.43 8.13 18.01
CA LEU A 56 23.80 8.37 16.71
C LEU A 56 22.67 9.40 16.85
N GLN A 57 22.76 10.53 16.15
CA GLN A 57 21.79 11.63 16.29
C GLN A 57 21.17 12.11 14.97
N ASN A 58 21.97 12.20 13.91
CA ASN A 58 21.54 12.79 12.64
C ASN A 58 21.81 11.83 11.48
N LEU A 59 20.75 11.52 10.74
CA LEU A 59 20.80 10.78 9.49
C LEU A 59 20.21 11.66 8.38
N ALA A 60 20.61 11.43 7.14
CA ALA A 60 19.95 11.98 5.96
C ALA A 60 19.47 10.83 5.06
N LEU A 61 18.28 11.00 4.48
CA LEU A 61 17.61 10.06 3.61
C LEU A 61 17.57 10.61 2.19
N GLN A 62 17.82 9.75 1.22
CA GLN A 62 17.57 10.03 -0.19
C GLN A 62 16.98 8.80 -0.85
N PHE A 63 15.84 8.95 -1.50
CA PHE A 63 15.23 7.86 -2.24
C PHE A 63 15.75 7.88 -3.67
N ASN A 64 15.93 6.71 -4.27
CA ASN A 64 16.04 6.65 -5.72
C ASN A 64 14.67 6.94 -6.34
N LYS A 65 14.69 7.32 -7.62
CA LYS A 65 13.46 7.32 -8.41
C LYS A 65 12.80 5.94 -8.31
N ASN A 66 11.49 5.92 -8.17
CA ASN A 66 10.70 4.70 -7.93
C ASN A 66 9.38 4.74 -8.69
N SER A 67 8.69 3.61 -8.73
CA SER A 67 7.49 3.42 -9.56
C SER A 67 6.32 4.32 -9.20
N PHE A 68 6.32 4.92 -8.02
CA PHE A 68 5.23 5.76 -7.51
C PHE A 68 5.70 7.19 -7.19
N GLY A 69 6.92 7.57 -7.57
CA GLY A 69 7.43 8.92 -7.33
C GLY A 69 7.50 9.29 -5.85
N LEU A 70 7.59 8.31 -4.96
CA LEU A 70 7.63 8.54 -3.52
C LEU A 70 8.92 9.26 -3.13
N VAL A 71 8.81 10.20 -2.20
CA VAL A 71 9.92 11.00 -1.70
C VAL A 71 9.65 11.36 -0.23
N PRO A 72 10.67 11.43 0.63
CA PRO A 72 10.47 11.95 1.98
C PRO A 72 10.11 13.43 1.92
N ALA A 73 9.13 13.84 2.73
CA ALA A 73 8.77 15.25 2.88
C ALA A 73 9.94 16.07 3.49
N ASN A 74 10.77 15.42 4.30
CA ASN A 74 12.03 15.97 4.80
C ASN A 74 13.14 14.92 4.66
N ALA A 75 14.22 15.28 3.98
CA ALA A 75 15.38 14.41 3.79
C ALA A 75 16.20 14.23 5.09
N SER A 76 16.07 15.12 6.07
CA SER A 76 16.84 15.05 7.32
C SER A 76 16.06 14.29 8.40
N VAL A 77 16.69 13.27 8.99
CA VAL A 77 16.22 12.54 10.16
C VAL A 77 16.99 13.04 11.37
N ASN A 78 16.35 13.92 12.13
CA ASN A 78 16.91 14.49 13.35
C ASN A 78 16.24 13.82 14.55
N LEU A 79 16.98 12.92 15.19
CA LEU A 79 16.46 12.17 16.33
C LEU A 79 16.26 13.13 17.53
N PRO A 80 15.14 13.02 18.28
CA PRO A 80 14.88 13.88 19.43
C PRO A 80 15.97 13.83 20.52
N ALA A 81 16.61 12.67 20.66
CA ALA A 81 17.76 12.45 21.50
C ALA A 81 18.76 11.50 20.79
N PRO A 82 20.06 11.59 21.09
CA PRO A 82 21.04 10.65 20.54
C PRO A 82 20.74 9.21 20.98
N ILE A 83 20.72 8.27 20.03
CA ILE A 83 20.67 6.83 20.32
C ILE A 83 22.07 6.39 20.72
N MET A 84 22.23 5.98 21.98
CA MET A 84 23.50 5.48 22.50
C MET A 84 23.86 4.10 21.93
N PRO A 85 25.14 3.68 21.94
CA PRO A 85 25.52 2.32 21.57
C PRO A 85 24.69 1.25 22.28
N GLY A 86 24.20 0.27 21.53
CA GLY A 86 23.31 -0.80 21.99
C GLY A 86 21.83 -0.43 22.11
N ALA A 87 21.47 0.86 21.99
CA ALA A 87 20.09 1.32 22.11
C ALA A 87 19.37 1.37 20.76
N SER A 88 18.05 1.54 20.80
CA SER A 88 17.21 1.71 19.61
C SER A 88 16.13 2.77 19.85
N ALA A 89 15.69 3.44 18.79
CA ALA A 89 14.57 4.38 18.83
C ALA A 89 13.74 4.33 17.53
N PRO A 90 12.41 4.52 17.62
CA PRO A 90 11.57 4.66 16.44
C PRO A 90 11.70 6.07 15.83
N TYR A 91 11.47 6.17 14.53
CA TYR A 91 11.35 7.45 13.84
C TYR A 91 10.38 7.34 12.66
N THR A 92 9.53 8.35 12.49
CA THR A 92 8.54 8.40 11.41
C THR A 92 8.92 9.48 10.42
N VAL A 93 9.00 9.12 9.14
CA VAL A 93 9.31 10.06 8.05
C VAL A 93 8.06 10.21 7.17
N PRO A 94 7.36 11.35 7.22
CA PRO A 94 6.26 11.62 6.31
C PRO A 94 6.73 11.56 4.86
N LEU A 95 5.95 10.93 3.99
CA LEU A 95 6.25 10.80 2.57
C LEU A 95 5.25 11.61 1.73
N SER A 96 5.69 12.02 0.56
CA SER A 96 4.85 12.58 -0.49
C SER A 96 5.18 11.90 -1.83
N ALA A 97 4.41 12.23 -2.88
CA ALA A 97 4.66 11.73 -4.22
C ALA A 97 4.84 12.89 -5.20
N THR A 98 5.82 12.78 -6.09
CA THR A 98 6.11 13.82 -7.09
C THR A 98 6.57 13.22 -8.43
N PRO A 99 6.14 13.77 -9.59
CA PRO A 99 6.47 13.21 -10.91
C PRO A 99 7.97 13.10 -11.21
N GLN A 100 8.81 13.98 -10.65
CA GLN A 100 10.27 14.01 -10.85
C GLN A 100 10.96 12.76 -10.30
N MET A 101 10.32 12.10 -9.34
CA MET A 101 10.80 10.89 -8.69
C MET A 101 10.30 9.61 -9.35
N LEU A 102 9.56 9.70 -10.46
CA LEU A 102 9.12 8.52 -11.21
C LEU A 102 10.29 7.88 -11.94
N ALA A 103 10.50 6.59 -11.69
CA ALA A 103 11.42 5.76 -12.47
C ALA A 103 10.75 5.23 -13.74
N PRO A 104 11.46 5.15 -14.87
CA PRO A 104 10.99 4.43 -16.04
C PRO A 104 11.02 2.91 -15.80
N GLY A 105 10.21 2.17 -16.55
CA GLY A 105 10.19 0.71 -16.52
C GLY A 105 8.92 0.13 -15.87
N GLU A 106 8.93 -1.18 -15.65
CA GLU A 106 7.79 -1.87 -15.03
C GLU A 106 7.61 -1.44 -13.58
N PRO A 107 6.37 -1.08 -13.18
CA PRO A 107 6.11 -0.72 -11.79
C PRO A 107 6.41 -1.86 -10.81
N THR A 108 7.03 -1.53 -9.68
CA THR A 108 7.28 -2.45 -8.56
C THR A 108 6.89 -1.79 -7.24
N THR A 109 6.63 -2.60 -6.20
CA THR A 109 6.39 -2.13 -4.84
C THR A 109 7.66 -2.09 -3.98
N SER A 110 8.82 -1.96 -4.61
CA SER A 110 10.12 -1.85 -3.95
C SER A 110 10.80 -0.54 -4.34
N LEU A 111 11.39 0.15 -3.36
CA LEU A 111 12.22 1.34 -3.62
C LEU A 111 13.54 1.26 -2.86
N GLN A 112 14.56 1.89 -3.42
CA GLN A 112 15.87 1.98 -2.80
C GLN A 112 15.97 3.27 -2.00
N ILE A 113 16.43 3.14 -0.75
CA ILE A 113 16.63 4.25 0.18
C ILE A 113 18.10 4.29 0.54
N ALA A 114 18.76 5.41 0.25
CA ALA A 114 20.07 5.74 0.75
C ALA A 114 19.95 6.46 2.09
N VAL A 115 20.69 6.01 3.10
CA VAL A 115 20.88 6.68 4.36
C VAL A 115 22.33 7.12 4.46
N LYS A 116 22.54 8.38 4.85
CA LYS A 116 23.83 8.92 5.21
C LYS A 116 23.86 9.21 6.71
N ASN A 117 24.84 8.64 7.41
CA ASN A 117 25.15 9.05 8.77
C ASN A 117 25.90 10.39 8.71
N MET A 118 25.33 11.44 9.29
CA MET A 118 25.88 12.79 9.17
C MET A 118 27.13 13.01 10.03
N HIS A 119 27.38 12.16 11.02
CA HIS A 119 28.59 12.22 11.83
C HIS A 119 29.75 11.48 11.14
N THR A 120 29.54 10.22 10.74
CA THR A 120 30.61 9.40 10.14
C THR A 120 30.76 9.58 8.63
N GLN A 121 29.82 10.27 7.99
CA GLN A 121 29.69 10.43 6.54
C GLN A 121 29.45 9.12 5.77
N ALA A 122 29.28 7.99 6.46
CA ALA A 122 28.99 6.70 5.85
C ALA A 122 27.63 6.73 5.14
N VAL A 123 27.58 6.17 3.93
CA VAL A 123 26.36 6.02 3.13
C VAL A 123 26.09 4.54 2.93
N PHE A 124 24.84 4.14 3.14
CA PHE A 124 24.38 2.77 2.89
C PHE A 124 23.00 2.81 2.24
N ILE A 125 22.75 1.84 1.37
CA ILE A 125 21.54 1.77 0.56
C ILE A 125 20.85 0.44 0.83
N PHE A 126 19.54 0.48 0.98
CA PHE A 126 18.74 -0.72 1.17
C PHE A 126 17.37 -0.60 0.47
N PRO A 127 16.80 -1.74 0.03
CA PRO A 127 15.45 -1.77 -0.47
C PRO A 127 14.43 -1.72 0.67
N VAL A 128 13.29 -1.08 0.42
CA VAL A 128 12.08 -1.20 1.22
C VAL A 128 10.95 -1.64 0.30
N THR A 129 10.31 -2.76 0.64
CA THR A 129 9.11 -3.25 -0.04
C THR A 129 7.87 -2.87 0.75
N PHE A 130 6.78 -2.55 0.06
CA PHE A 130 5.53 -2.16 0.70
C PHE A 130 4.30 -2.82 0.07
N GLN A 131 3.23 -2.92 0.84
CA GLN A 131 1.92 -3.30 0.34
C GLN A 131 1.28 -2.13 -0.39
N LEU A 132 0.87 -2.33 -1.64
CA LEU A 132 0.42 -1.24 -2.49
C LEU A 132 -0.78 -0.47 -1.92
N PHE A 133 -1.65 -1.15 -1.15
CA PHE A 133 -2.79 -0.49 -0.52
C PHE A 133 -2.38 0.62 0.45
N ALA A 134 -1.15 0.64 0.98
CA ALA A 134 -0.61 1.76 1.78
C ALA A 134 -0.72 3.11 1.05
N LEU A 135 -0.72 3.09 -0.29
CA LEU A 135 -0.86 4.29 -1.13
C LEU A 135 -2.31 4.69 -1.39
N PHE A 136 -3.30 3.93 -0.93
CA PHE A 136 -4.70 4.15 -1.29
C PHE A 136 -5.31 5.34 -0.54
N LYS A 137 -6.24 5.98 -1.23
CA LYS A 137 -7.13 7.03 -0.74
C LYS A 137 -8.49 6.89 -1.44
N PRO A 138 -9.58 7.42 -0.85
CA PRO A 138 -10.87 7.46 -1.52
C PRO A 138 -10.74 8.09 -2.90
N SER A 139 -11.39 7.49 -3.91
CA SER A 139 -11.35 7.99 -5.28
C SER A 139 -12.17 9.26 -5.47
N GLY A 140 -13.21 9.44 -4.66
CA GLY A 140 -14.19 10.52 -4.78
C GLY A 140 -15.09 10.39 -6.01
N LEU A 141 -15.07 9.26 -6.73
CA LEU A 141 -15.91 9.05 -7.90
C LEU A 141 -17.37 8.79 -7.49
N ASP A 142 -18.29 9.51 -8.13
CA ASP A 142 -19.71 9.14 -8.12
C ASP A 142 -19.98 7.97 -9.09
N THR A 143 -21.19 7.40 -8.98
CA THR A 143 -21.60 6.25 -9.79
C THR A 143 -21.61 6.54 -11.29
N GLU A 144 -21.95 7.76 -11.73
CA GLU A 144 -22.01 8.11 -13.16
C GLU A 144 -20.60 8.21 -13.76
N THR A 145 -19.70 8.90 -13.07
CA THR A 145 -18.29 9.04 -13.42
C THR A 145 -17.59 7.68 -13.41
N PHE A 146 -17.90 6.83 -12.42
CA PHE A 146 -17.42 5.45 -12.39
C PHE A 146 -17.83 4.68 -13.66
N LYS A 147 -19.12 4.69 -14.02
CA LYS A 147 -19.64 3.99 -15.20
C LYS A 147 -19.00 4.48 -16.50
N ALA A 148 -18.80 5.81 -16.61
CA ALA A 148 -18.15 6.42 -17.76
C ALA A 148 -16.69 5.97 -17.89
N LYS A 149 -15.90 6.05 -16.79
CA LYS A 149 -14.50 5.58 -16.79
C LYS A 149 -14.39 4.08 -17.02
N TRP A 150 -15.26 3.28 -16.40
CA TRP A 150 -15.28 1.83 -16.59
C TRP A 150 -15.49 1.47 -18.06
N SER A 151 -16.52 2.03 -18.69
CA SER A 151 -16.86 1.77 -20.09
C SER A 151 -15.86 2.38 -21.08
N GLY A 152 -15.18 3.46 -20.70
CA GLY A 152 -14.16 4.12 -21.52
C GLY A 152 -12.84 3.38 -21.64
N ILE A 153 -12.55 2.43 -20.73
CA ILE A 153 -11.35 1.58 -20.80
C ILE A 153 -11.65 0.33 -21.62
N ASP A 154 -10.84 0.06 -22.64
CA ASP A 154 -10.93 -1.13 -23.48
C ASP A 154 -10.94 -2.41 -22.61
N PRO A 155 -11.95 -3.28 -22.75
CA PRO A 155 -12.00 -4.56 -22.05
C PRO A 155 -10.73 -5.42 -22.21
N ALA A 156 -10.01 -5.34 -23.32
CA ALA A 156 -8.74 -6.05 -23.55
C ALA A 156 -7.65 -5.65 -22.55
N MET A 157 -7.78 -4.46 -21.94
CA MET A 157 -6.86 -3.93 -20.94
C MET A 157 -7.28 -4.27 -19.50
N THR A 158 -8.26 -5.16 -19.32
CA THR A 158 -8.71 -5.58 -17.99
C THR A 158 -7.77 -6.64 -17.43
N ALA A 159 -7.14 -6.35 -16.29
CA ALA A 159 -6.38 -7.34 -15.54
C ALA A 159 -7.33 -8.15 -14.66
N ALA A 160 -7.52 -9.43 -14.96
CA ALA A 160 -8.44 -10.30 -14.24
C ALA A 160 -7.75 -11.50 -13.58
N SER A 161 -8.32 -11.99 -12.50
CA SER A 161 -7.94 -13.25 -11.86
C SER A 161 -9.08 -13.77 -10.99
N THR A 162 -8.83 -14.83 -10.23
CA THR A 162 -9.82 -15.45 -9.33
C THR A 162 -9.22 -15.58 -7.95
N VAL A 163 -9.98 -15.19 -6.93
CA VAL A 163 -9.64 -15.34 -5.52
C VAL A 163 -10.53 -16.43 -4.92
N SER A 164 -9.90 -17.47 -4.38
CA SER A 164 -10.55 -18.61 -3.73
C SER A 164 -9.53 -19.28 -2.80
N PRO A 165 -9.95 -19.82 -1.64
CA PRO A 165 -11.28 -19.71 -1.05
C PRO A 165 -11.53 -18.30 -0.47
N LEU A 166 -12.80 -17.94 -0.28
CA LEU A 166 -13.19 -16.75 0.48
C LEU A 166 -13.91 -17.16 1.78
N PRO A 167 -13.95 -16.30 2.81
CA PRO A 167 -14.83 -16.51 3.95
C PRO A 167 -16.29 -16.61 3.50
N GLY A 168 -17.08 -17.51 4.10
CA GLY A 168 -18.50 -17.71 3.75
C GLY A 168 -18.79 -18.97 2.93
N ALA A 169 -17.78 -19.77 2.57
CA ALA A 169 -17.95 -21.13 2.03
C ALA A 169 -18.89 -21.23 0.79
N GLY A 170 -18.85 -20.24 -0.09
CA GLY A 170 -19.68 -20.20 -1.31
C GLY A 170 -21.05 -19.55 -1.15
N ASP A 171 -21.41 -19.08 0.05
CA ASP A 171 -22.54 -18.17 0.26
C ASP A 171 -22.18 -16.76 -0.23
N VAL A 172 -22.88 -16.30 -1.27
CA VAL A 172 -22.57 -15.03 -1.94
C VAL A 172 -22.68 -13.81 -1.02
N PRO A 173 -23.76 -13.63 -0.23
CA PRO A 173 -23.85 -12.54 0.74
C PRO A 173 -22.69 -12.51 1.73
N SER A 174 -22.29 -13.67 2.28
CA SER A 174 -21.18 -13.77 3.23
C SER A 174 -19.84 -13.43 2.59
N MET A 175 -19.56 -13.97 1.40
CA MET A 175 -18.32 -13.65 0.65
C MET A 175 -18.26 -12.18 0.26
N LEU A 176 -19.38 -11.60 -0.19
CA LEU A 176 -19.46 -10.19 -0.55
C LEU A 176 -19.20 -9.31 0.68
N SER A 177 -19.83 -9.59 1.81
CA SER A 177 -19.64 -8.84 3.06
C SER A 177 -18.19 -8.90 3.57
N ALA A 178 -17.53 -10.06 3.44
CA ALA A 178 -16.12 -10.21 3.79
C ALA A 178 -15.20 -9.37 2.87
N CYS A 179 -15.44 -9.42 1.56
CA CYS A 179 -14.72 -8.60 0.58
C CYS A 179 -14.96 -7.10 0.77
N ASP A 180 -16.21 -6.69 1.02
CA ASP A 180 -16.61 -5.31 1.31
C ASP A 180 -15.82 -4.75 2.49
N SER A 181 -15.81 -5.48 3.60
CA SER A 181 -15.12 -5.06 4.82
C SER A 181 -13.61 -4.87 4.58
N LYS A 182 -12.98 -5.79 3.86
CA LYS A 182 -11.56 -5.71 3.48
C LYS A 182 -11.27 -4.52 2.56
N LEU A 183 -12.09 -4.31 1.53
CA LEU A 183 -11.93 -3.21 0.57
C LEU A 183 -12.14 -1.84 1.24
N GLN A 184 -13.15 -1.70 2.09
CA GLN A 184 -13.41 -0.47 2.83
C GLN A 184 -12.27 -0.14 3.81
N SER A 185 -11.63 -1.15 4.41
CA SER A 185 -10.47 -0.96 5.30
C SER A 185 -9.27 -0.28 4.61
N VAL A 186 -9.20 -0.33 3.27
CA VAL A 186 -8.17 0.32 2.45
C VAL A 186 -8.74 1.46 1.59
N TYR A 187 -9.84 2.06 2.03
CA TYR A 187 -10.48 3.22 1.41
C TYR A 187 -11.13 2.99 0.04
N ALA A 188 -11.30 1.74 -0.39
CA ALA A 188 -12.05 1.47 -1.62
C ALA A 188 -13.55 1.68 -1.38
N THR A 189 -14.17 2.49 -2.24
CA THR A 189 -15.58 2.87 -2.14
C THR A 189 -16.41 2.11 -3.15
N GLN A 190 -17.51 1.50 -2.71
CA GLN A 190 -18.46 0.82 -3.59
C GLN A 190 -19.20 1.84 -4.46
N ALA A 191 -19.20 1.62 -5.78
CA ALA A 191 -19.86 2.47 -6.76
C ALA A 191 -21.27 2.00 -7.10
N LEU A 192 -21.45 0.67 -7.28
CA LEU A 192 -22.73 0.03 -7.55
C LEU A 192 -22.65 -1.50 -7.40
N THR A 193 -23.81 -2.15 -7.34
CA THR A 193 -23.95 -3.60 -7.45
C THR A 193 -24.95 -3.96 -8.55
N THR A 194 -24.76 -5.12 -9.17
CA THR A 194 -25.72 -5.69 -10.12
C THR A 194 -25.90 -7.17 -9.86
N ASN A 195 -27.07 -7.69 -10.22
CA ASN A 195 -27.33 -9.11 -10.26
C ASN A 195 -27.96 -9.41 -11.62
N THR A 196 -27.23 -10.14 -12.46
CA THR A 196 -27.67 -10.47 -13.82
C THR A 196 -27.26 -11.90 -14.10
N ASP A 197 -28.19 -12.71 -14.61
CA ASP A 197 -27.99 -14.12 -14.92
C ASP A 197 -27.43 -14.96 -13.75
N GLY A 198 -27.83 -14.61 -12.52
CA GLY A 198 -27.38 -15.29 -11.30
C GLY A 198 -25.92 -15.02 -10.92
N VAL A 199 -25.30 -14.01 -11.53
CA VAL A 199 -23.96 -13.52 -11.17
C VAL A 199 -24.10 -12.18 -10.45
N GLN A 200 -23.74 -12.17 -9.16
CA GLN A 200 -23.69 -10.96 -8.35
C GLN A 200 -22.38 -10.23 -8.65
N ARG A 201 -22.46 -8.98 -9.09
CA ARG A 201 -21.29 -8.11 -9.31
C ARG A 201 -21.31 -6.93 -8.36
N SER A 202 -20.15 -6.59 -7.83
CA SER A 202 -19.95 -5.39 -7.01
C SER A 202 -18.77 -4.61 -7.56
N TYR A 203 -18.96 -3.31 -7.73
CA TYR A 203 -17.98 -2.43 -8.34
C TYR A 203 -17.45 -1.45 -7.31
N TYR A 204 -16.15 -1.22 -7.32
CA TYR A 204 -15.45 -0.34 -6.38
C TYR A 204 -14.47 0.55 -7.12
N SER A 205 -14.13 1.67 -6.49
CA SER A 205 -13.01 2.49 -6.93
C SER A 205 -12.15 2.93 -5.75
N VAL A 206 -10.87 3.16 -6.05
CA VAL A 206 -9.90 3.71 -5.10
C VAL A 206 -8.84 4.44 -5.91
N SER A 207 -8.29 5.52 -5.37
CA SER A 207 -7.17 6.22 -5.99
C SER A 207 -5.91 6.02 -5.16
N THR A 208 -4.76 6.16 -5.79
CA THR A 208 -3.47 6.17 -5.11
C THR A 208 -3.06 7.60 -4.79
N VAL A 209 -2.09 7.80 -3.88
CA VAL A 209 -1.48 9.12 -3.62
C VAL A 209 -0.82 9.73 -4.85
N THR A 210 -0.52 8.92 -5.88
CA THR A 210 0.02 9.36 -7.17
C THR A 210 -1.06 9.69 -8.20
N ASN A 211 -2.33 9.70 -7.78
CA ASN A 211 -3.52 9.96 -8.60
C ASN A 211 -3.83 8.91 -9.69
N ALA A 212 -3.17 7.74 -9.67
CA ALA A 212 -3.66 6.59 -10.43
C ALA A 212 -4.95 6.06 -9.80
N THR A 213 -5.98 5.83 -10.60
CA THR A 213 -7.30 5.37 -10.13
C THR A 213 -7.56 3.94 -10.57
N MET A 214 -7.86 3.08 -9.61
CA MET A 214 -8.27 1.70 -9.82
C MET A 214 -9.79 1.62 -9.85
N LEU A 215 -10.33 0.96 -10.87
CA LEU A 215 -11.71 0.51 -10.94
C LEU A 215 -11.71 -1.01 -10.80
N LEU A 216 -12.51 -1.53 -9.88
CA LEU A 216 -12.54 -2.94 -9.53
C LEU A 216 -13.96 -3.48 -9.70
N GLU A 217 -14.09 -4.64 -10.32
CA GLU A 217 -15.30 -5.47 -10.27
C GLU A 217 -14.98 -6.77 -9.54
N LEU A 218 -15.82 -7.13 -8.57
CA LEU A 218 -15.90 -8.46 -7.98
C LEU A 218 -17.13 -9.18 -8.53
N SER A 219 -16.94 -10.35 -9.12
CA SER A 219 -18.00 -11.19 -9.68
C SER A 219 -18.13 -12.50 -8.90
N PHE A 220 -19.29 -12.75 -8.33
CA PHE A 220 -19.62 -13.92 -7.51
C PHE A 220 -20.70 -14.77 -8.18
N LYS A 221 -20.59 -16.09 -8.05
CA LYS A 221 -21.57 -17.06 -8.53
C LYS A 221 -21.92 -18.02 -7.42
N ALA A 222 -23.21 -18.31 -7.22
CA ALA A 222 -23.67 -19.25 -6.21
C ALA A 222 -23.01 -20.63 -6.40
N GLY A 223 -22.59 -21.24 -5.30
CA GLY A 223 -21.92 -22.55 -5.28
C GLY A 223 -20.42 -22.52 -5.60
N PHE A 224 -19.85 -21.36 -5.98
CA PHE A 224 -18.40 -21.19 -6.09
C PHE A 224 -17.86 -20.48 -4.84
N ASN A 225 -16.93 -21.10 -4.13
CA ASN A 225 -16.28 -20.50 -2.96
C ASN A 225 -15.15 -19.56 -3.37
N GLY A 226 -15.51 -18.44 -3.99
CA GLY A 226 -14.56 -17.46 -4.47
C GLY A 226 -15.23 -16.38 -5.33
N CYS A 227 -14.43 -15.47 -5.84
CA CYS A 227 -14.88 -14.47 -6.81
C CYS A 227 -13.85 -14.27 -7.92
N LYS A 228 -14.34 -13.86 -9.09
CA LYS A 228 -13.48 -13.29 -10.12
C LYS A 228 -13.26 -11.82 -9.79
N ILE A 229 -12.01 -11.37 -9.86
CA ILE A 229 -11.67 -9.96 -9.79
C ILE A 229 -11.31 -9.45 -11.18
N SER A 230 -11.77 -8.25 -11.51
CA SER A 230 -11.44 -7.55 -12.75
C SER A 230 -11.02 -6.13 -12.43
N VAL A 231 -9.77 -5.78 -12.73
CA VAL A 231 -9.19 -4.46 -12.46
C VAL A 231 -8.99 -3.71 -13.77
N ARG A 232 -9.45 -2.46 -13.80
CA ARG A 232 -9.18 -1.48 -14.84
C ARG A 232 -8.50 -0.25 -14.25
N CYS A 233 -7.55 0.31 -14.97
CA CYS A 233 -6.83 1.53 -14.60
C CYS A 233 -6.44 2.26 -15.88
N GLU A 234 -6.61 3.59 -15.95
CA GLU A 234 -6.18 4.37 -17.12
C GLU A 234 -4.66 4.24 -17.33
N GLN A 235 -3.89 4.20 -16.24
CA GLN A 235 -2.45 3.94 -16.26
C GLN A 235 -2.17 2.44 -16.25
N GLN A 236 -2.20 1.84 -17.44
CA GLN A 236 -2.16 0.39 -17.66
C GLN A 236 -0.95 -0.32 -17.06
N GLN A 237 0.19 0.36 -16.96
CA GLN A 237 1.39 -0.15 -16.28
C GLN A 237 1.15 -0.55 -14.82
N TYR A 238 0.16 0.04 -14.12
CA TYR A 238 -0.16 -0.30 -12.73
C TYR A 238 -1.23 -1.39 -12.59
N ALA A 239 -1.93 -1.78 -13.67
CA ALA A 239 -3.07 -2.69 -13.59
C ALA A 239 -2.70 -4.06 -12.97
N ALA A 240 -1.54 -4.60 -13.34
CA ALA A 240 -1.06 -5.88 -12.81
C ALA A 240 -0.75 -5.81 -11.29
N LEU A 241 -0.08 -4.74 -10.85
CA LEU A 241 0.21 -4.52 -9.43
C LEU A 241 -1.05 -4.28 -8.60
N LEU A 242 -1.97 -3.47 -9.11
CA LEU A 242 -3.26 -3.19 -8.47
C LEU A 242 -4.08 -4.48 -8.31
N LYS A 243 -4.15 -5.29 -9.36
CA LYS A 243 -4.76 -6.62 -9.31
C LYS A 243 -4.10 -7.50 -8.24
N ALA A 244 -2.77 -7.60 -8.23
CA ALA A 244 -2.05 -8.40 -7.24
C ALA A 244 -2.29 -7.91 -5.79
N ALA A 245 -2.40 -6.61 -5.58
CA ALA A 245 -2.71 -6.02 -4.28
C ALA A 245 -4.12 -6.38 -3.81
N VAL A 246 -5.11 -6.37 -4.70
CA VAL A 246 -6.48 -6.81 -4.40
C VAL A 246 -6.51 -8.31 -4.09
N GLU A 247 -5.80 -9.14 -4.86
CA GLU A 247 -5.70 -10.58 -4.55
C GLU A 247 -5.13 -10.83 -3.15
N ALA A 248 -4.06 -10.14 -2.79
CA ALA A 248 -3.40 -10.28 -1.49
C ALA A 248 -4.30 -9.79 -0.34
N LEU A 249 -5.06 -8.72 -0.56
CA LEU A 249 -6.00 -8.18 0.42
C LEU A 249 -7.19 -9.13 0.65
N LEU A 250 -7.74 -9.71 -0.41
CA LEU A 250 -8.96 -10.51 -0.34
C LEU A 250 -8.74 -11.94 0.19
N ARG A 251 -7.53 -12.50 0.04
CA ARG A 251 -7.12 -13.73 0.75
C ARG A 251 -7.04 -13.49 2.25
#